data_AF-A0A924K6B4-F1
#
_entry.id   AF-A0A924K6B4-F1
#
_cell.length_a   1.000
_cell.length_b   1.000
_cell.length_c   1.000
_cell.angle_alpha   90.00
_cell.angle_beta   90.00
_cell.angle_gamma   90.00
#
_symmetry.space_group_name_H-M   'P 1'
#
loop_
_entity.id
_entity.type
_entity.pdbx_description
1 polymer ?
#
loop_
_entity_poly.entity_id
_entity_poly.type
_entity_poly.pdbx_seq_one_letter_code
_entity_poly.pdbx_strand_id
1 'polypeptide(L)'
;EVWVTIEKFLYLTKTNHYFYEKRNEQNQYWMFETINEQLKTNFYNHPEIQKLLALTKKAVQNSEISPFVAAQELLNTYLKDKN
;
A
#
# COMPACT_ATOMS: atom_id res chain seq x y z
N GLU A 1 20.16 -21.12 24.99
CA GLU A 1 20.31 -19.70 25.39
C GLU A 1 19.31 -18.77 24.70
N VAL A 2 19.20 -18.77 23.36
CA VAL A 2 18.23 -17.93 22.61
C VAL A 2 16.79 -18.08 23.09
N TRP A 3 16.32 -19.32 23.31
CA TRP A 3 14.97 -19.58 23.79
C TRP A 3 14.66 -18.90 25.14
N VAL A 4 15.59 -19.01 26.10
CA VAL A 4 15.47 -18.38 27.42
C VAL A 4 15.43 -16.85 27.29
N THR A 5 16.17 -16.28 26.34
CA THR A 5 16.11 -14.83 26.06
C THR A 5 14.75 -14.41 25.51
N ILE A 6 14.15 -15.20 24.61
CA ILE A 6 12.79 -14.95 24.09
C ILE A 6 11.76 -15.00 25.24
N GLU A 7 11.84 -16.01 26.11
CA GLU A 7 10.93 -16.12 27.26
C GLU A 7 11.04 -14.94 28.21
N LYS A 8 12.27 -14.50 28.54
CA LYS A 8 12.50 -13.30 29.37
C LYS A 8 11.93 -12.04 28.73
N PHE A 9 12.12 -11.86 27.43
CA PHE A 9 11.55 -10.72 26.70
C PHE A 9 10.02 -10.76 26.71
N LEU A 10 9.40 -11.91 26.45
CA LEU A 10 7.95 -12.07 26.47
C LEU A 10 7.37 -11.81 27.87
N TYR A 11 8.03 -12.33 28.92
CA TYR A 11 7.62 -12.06 30.29
C TYR A 11 7.66 -10.56 30.62
N LEU A 12 8.78 -9.90 30.32
CA LEU A 12 8.96 -8.47 30.56
C LEU A 12 7.91 -7.64 29.82
N THR A 13 7.77 -7.88 28.51
CA THR A 13 6.91 -7.08 27.63
C THR A 13 5.42 -7.32 27.83
N LYS A 14 5.01 -8.51 28.28
CA LYS A 14 3.62 -8.77 28.67
C LYS A 14 3.30 -8.16 30.03
N THR A 15 4.21 -8.28 31.00
CA THR A 15 4.00 -7.74 32.35
C THR A 15 3.86 -6.22 32.34
N ASN A 16 4.69 -5.53 31.54
CA ASN A 16 4.63 -4.08 31.40
C ASN A 16 3.64 -3.58 30.31
N HIS A 17 2.77 -4.46 29.79
CA HIS A 17 1.75 -4.18 28.76
C HIS A 17 2.25 -3.77 27.37
N TYR A 18 3.55 -3.50 27.19
CA TYR A 18 4.15 -3.09 25.91
C TYR A 18 3.86 -4.07 24.75
N PHE A 19 3.83 -5.38 25.03
CA PHE A 19 3.54 -6.40 24.02
C PHE A 19 2.17 -6.20 23.37
N TYR A 20 1.15 -5.86 24.16
CA TYR A 20 -0.22 -5.69 23.67
C TYR A 20 -0.38 -4.38 22.89
N GLU A 21 0.25 -3.30 23.37
CA GLU A 21 0.28 -2.02 22.65
C GLU A 21 0.94 -2.20 21.28
N LYS A 22 2.12 -2.83 21.23
CA LYS A 22 2.81 -3.12 19.96
C LYS A 22 2.00 -4.04 19.05
N ARG A 23 1.27 -5.01 19.61
CA ARG A 23 0.39 -5.86 18.79
C ARG A 23 -0.76 -5.07 18.18
N ASN A 24 -1.34 -4.12 18.92
CA ASN A 24 -2.41 -3.27 18.43
C ASN A 24 -1.92 -2.30 17.35
N GLU A 25 -0.74 -1.71 17.52
CA GLU A 25 -0.08 -0.89 16.47
C GLU A 25 0.15 -1.71 15.20
N GLN A 26 0.68 -2.93 15.33
CA GLN A 26 0.90 -3.83 14.20
C GLN A 26 -0.40 -4.20 13.49
N ASN A 27 -1.48 -4.48 14.24
CA ASN A 27 -2.77 -4.81 13.65
C ASN A 27 -3.32 -3.63 12.83
N GLN A 28 -3.20 -2.40 13.33
CA GLN A 28 -3.61 -1.20 12.60
C GLN A 28 -2.75 -0.99 11.34
N TYR A 29 -1.43 -1.16 11.46
CA TYR A 29 -0.52 -1.11 10.32
C TYR A 29 -0.93 -2.10 9.22
N TRP A 30 -1.13 -3.38 9.59
CA TRP A 30 -1.50 -4.41 8.62
C TRP A 30 -2.87 -4.18 7.97
N MET A 31 -3.82 -3.59 8.69
CA MET A 31 -5.10 -3.18 8.12
C MET A 31 -4.92 -2.16 6.99
N PHE A 32 -4.17 -1.07 7.24
CA PHE A 32 -3.90 -0.07 6.22
C PHE A 32 -3.08 -0.62 5.06
N GLU A 33 -2.07 -1.45 5.35
CA GLU A 33 -1.25 -2.05 4.31
C GLU A 33 -2.07 -2.96 3.39
N THR A 34 -2.99 -3.75 3.95
CA THR A 34 -3.89 -4.61 3.17
C THR A 34 -4.80 -3.79 2.25
N ILE A 35 -5.36 -2.68 2.77
CA ILE A 35 -6.19 -1.77 1.95
C ILE A 35 -5.35 -1.18 0.81
N ASN A 36 -4.16 -0.67 1.11
CA ASN A 36 -3.29 -0.04 0.13
C ASN A 36 -2.86 -1.02 -0.97
N GLU A 37 -2.44 -2.23 -0.59
CA GLU A 37 -2.03 -3.24 -1.55
C GLU A 37 -3.20 -3.71 -2.42
N GLN A 38 -4.39 -3.85 -1.85
CA GLN A 38 -5.58 -4.19 -2.63
C GLN A 38 -5.96 -3.07 -3.61
N LEU A 39 -5.89 -1.81 -3.18
CA LEU A 39 -6.16 -0.66 -4.05
C LEU A 39 -5.15 -0.58 -5.20
N LYS A 40 -3.85 -0.68 -4.92
CA LYS A 40 -2.79 -0.72 -5.93
C LYS A 40 -2.99 -1.87 -6.91
N THR A 41 -3.18 -3.08 -6.38
CA THR A 41 -3.39 -4.29 -7.19
C THR A 41 -4.60 -4.13 -8.11
N ASN A 42 -5.72 -3.67 -7.57
CA ASN A 42 -6.93 -3.46 -8.38
C ASN A 42 -6.75 -2.38 -9.45
N PHE A 43 -6.00 -1.31 -9.15
CA PHE A 43 -5.72 -0.23 -10.08
C PHE A 43 -4.83 -0.70 -11.24
N TYR A 44 -3.68 -1.32 -10.94
CA TYR A 44 -2.71 -1.74 -11.97
C TYR A 44 -3.14 -2.98 -12.76
N ASN A 45 -4.06 -3.79 -12.24
CA ASN A 45 -4.65 -4.91 -12.96
C ASN A 45 -5.90 -4.53 -13.78
N HIS A 46 -6.34 -3.27 -13.73
CA HIS A 46 -7.49 -2.82 -14.50
C HIS A 46 -7.16 -2.73 -16.00
N PRO A 47 -7.89 -3.41 -16.92
CA PRO A 47 -7.53 -3.49 -18.34
C PRO A 47 -7.41 -2.13 -19.03
N GLU A 48 -8.34 -1.20 -18.76
CA GLU A 48 -8.29 0.16 -19.31
C GLU A 48 -7.06 0.92 -18.79
N ILE A 49 -6.71 0.74 -17.52
CA ILE A 49 -5.56 1.42 -16.91
C ILE A 49 -4.28 0.86 -17.48
N GLN A 50 -4.15 -0.44 -17.69
CA GLN A 50 -2.94 -1.02 -18.32
C GLN A 50 -2.67 -0.43 -19.70
N LYS A 51 -3.73 -0.26 -20.52
CA LYS A 51 -3.62 0.38 -21.85
C LYS A 51 -3.20 1.84 -21.71
N LEU A 52 -3.90 2.60 -20.87
CA LEU A 52 -3.65 4.03 -20.70
C LEU A 52 -2.27 4.30 -20.07
N LEU A 53 -1.82 3.46 -19.15
CA LEU A 53 -0.52 3.56 -18.49
C LEU A 53 0.64 3.49 -19.49
N ALA A 54 0.53 2.66 -20.53
CA ALA A 54 1.55 2.60 -21.58
C ALA A 54 1.62 3.91 -22.39
N LEU A 55 0.46 4.48 -22.73
CA LEU A 55 0.36 5.73 -23.48
C LEU A 55 0.86 6.92 -22.66
N THR A 56 0.38 7.06 -21.42
CA THR A 56 0.72 8.19 -20.55
C THR A 56 2.19 8.15 -20.12
N LYS A 57 2.78 6.95 -19.89
CA LYS A 57 4.24 6.83 -19.65
C LYS A 57 5.06 7.39 -20.80
N LYS A 58 4.68 7.08 -22.05
CA LYS A 58 5.37 7.58 -23.24
C LYS A 58 5.21 9.10 -23.38
N ALA A 59 4.00 9.61 -23.17
CA ALA A 59 3.73 11.05 -23.22
C ALA A 59 4.53 11.83 -22.16
N VAL A 60 4.66 11.28 -20.93
CA VAL A 60 5.52 11.87 -19.88
C VAL A 60 6.99 11.83 -20.28
N GLN A 61 7.49 10.71 -20.80
CA GLN A 61 8.88 10.59 -21.27
C GLN A 61 9.21 11.59 -22.38
N ASN A 62 8.25 11.85 -23.27
CA ASN A 62 8.36 12.81 -24.36
C ASN A 62 8.12 14.27 -23.91
N SER A 63 7.86 14.53 -22.63
CA SER A 63 7.49 15.85 -22.10
C SER A 63 6.21 16.45 -22.71
N GLU A 64 5.32 15.60 -23.25
CA GLU A 64 4.03 16.01 -23.83
C GLU A 64 3.00 16.35 -22.73
N ILE A 65 3.07 15.63 -21.59
CA ILE A 65 2.25 15.89 -20.40
C ILE A 65 3.11 15.77 -19.13
N SER A 66 2.73 16.51 -18.09
CA SER A 66 3.41 16.39 -16.79
C SER A 66 3.06 15.06 -16.12
N PRO A 67 3.96 14.51 -15.28
CA PRO A 67 3.66 13.29 -14.51
C PRO A 67 2.42 13.42 -13.61
N PHE A 68 2.12 14.62 -13.13
CA PHE A 68 0.93 14.88 -12.30
C PHE A 68 -0.36 14.82 -13.12
N VAL A 69 -0.36 15.37 -14.34
CA VAL A 69 -1.51 15.29 -15.25
C VAL A 69 -1.76 13.84 -15.67
N ALA A 70 -0.70 13.11 -16.03
CA ALA A 70 -0.78 11.70 -16.36
C ALA A 70 -1.37 10.85 -15.21
N ALA A 71 -0.91 11.08 -13.98
CA ALA A 71 -1.42 10.38 -12.80
C ALA A 71 -2.91 10.69 -12.56
N GLN A 72 -3.30 11.98 -12.67
CA GLN A 72 -4.70 12.37 -12.49
C GLN A 72 -5.62 11.78 -13.55
N GLU A 73 -5.16 11.70 -14.80
CA GLU A 73 -5.90 11.06 -15.89
C GLU A 73 -6.17 9.58 -15.60
N LEU A 74 -5.13 8.83 -15.22
CA LEU A 74 -5.25 7.42 -14.86
C LEU A 74 -6.22 7.22 -13.68
N LEU A 75 -6.11 8.05 -12.64
CA LEU A 75 -7.01 8.01 -11.47
C LEU A 75 -8.47 8.31 -11.85
N ASN A 76 -8.69 9.34 -12.66
CA ASN A 76 -10.03 9.72 -13.10
C ASN A 76 -10.68 8.63 -13.94
N THR A 77 -9.92 8.01 -14.85
CA THR A 77 -10.40 6.89 -15.66
C THR A 77 -10.79 5.70 -14.78
N TYR A 78 -9.95 5.35 -13.80
CA TYR A 78 -10.25 4.25 -12.87
C TYR A 78 -11.51 4.52 -12.03
N LEU A 79 -11.68 5.74 -11.54
CA LEU A 79 -12.84 6.11 -10.72
C LEU A 79 -14.14 6.20 -11.51
N LYS A 80 -14.07 6.55 -12.80
CA LYS A 80 -15.25 6.58 -13.69
C LYS A 80 -15.77 5.19 -14.01
N ASP A 81 -14.90 4.22 -14.25
CA ASP A 81 -15.30 2.83 -14.54
C ASP A 81 -16.06 2.18 -13.37
N LYS A 82 -15.77 2.60 -12.14
CA LYS A 82 -16.41 2.08 -10.93
C LYS A 82 -17.81 2.65 -10.63
N ASN A 83 -18.23 3.72 -11.31
CA ASN A 83 -19.52 4.40 -11.08
C ASN A 83 -20.51 4.04 -12.19
#